data_AF-E4PQN9-F1
#
_entry.id   AF-E4PQN9-F1
#
_cell.length_a   1.000
_cell.length_b   1.000
_cell.length_c   1.000
_cell.angle_alpha   90.00
_cell.angle_beta   90.00
_cell.angle_gamma   90.00
#
_symmetry.space_group_name_H-M   'P 1'
#
loop_
_entity.id
_entity.type
_entity.pdbx_description
1 polymer ?
#
loop_
_entity_poly.entity_id
_entity_poly.type
_entity_poly.pdbx_seq_one_letter_code
_entity_poly.pdbx_strand_id
1 'polypeptide(L)'
;MATEQVTRQDFEEALREDEIQQPKPEPTGAQVLAQVEAEINKYLGGSAADCASTLDCAVSNHPETTLADIIHCLMVMNHKRIEKKAHRAAMLKAARKALTIIGEFPHGTENRN
;
A
#
# COMPACT_ATOMS: atom_id res chain seq x y z
N MET A 1 -33.77 -33.82 -20.18
CA MET A 1 -32.37 -33.54 -20.56
C MET A 1 -31.55 -33.66 -19.29
N ALA A 2 -30.62 -34.62 -19.23
CA ALA A 2 -29.74 -34.79 -18.09
C ALA A 2 -28.64 -33.72 -18.17
N THR A 3 -28.50 -32.91 -17.13
CA THR A 3 -27.36 -32.01 -16.99
C THR A 3 -26.12 -32.86 -16.68
N GLU A 4 -25.23 -33.03 -17.64
CA GLU A 4 -23.93 -33.65 -17.41
C GLU A 4 -23.16 -32.84 -16.36
N GLN A 5 -22.68 -33.52 -15.33
CA GLN A 5 -21.85 -32.91 -14.30
C GLN A 5 -20.44 -32.75 -14.85
N VAL A 6 -20.12 -31.56 -15.35
CA VAL A 6 -18.76 -31.21 -15.77
C VAL A 6 -17.86 -31.25 -14.54
N THR A 7 -16.77 -32.01 -14.60
CA THR A 7 -15.82 -32.05 -13.49
C THR A 7 -14.97 -30.80 -13.49
N ARG A 8 -14.39 -30.45 -12.33
CA ARG A 8 -13.47 -29.31 -12.22
C ARG A 8 -12.30 -29.42 -13.22
N GLN A 9 -11.88 -30.65 -13.52
CA GLN A 9 -10.76 -30.92 -14.40
C GLN A 9 -11.12 -30.65 -15.87
N ASP A 10 -12.32 -31.06 -16.30
CA ASP A 10 -12.84 -30.78 -17.64
C ASP A 10 -13.02 -29.28 -17.88
N PHE A 11 -13.44 -28.55 -16.83
CA PHE A 11 -13.57 -27.09 -16.88
C PHE A 11 -12.22 -26.37 -17.00
N GLU A 12 -11.21 -26.81 -16.22
CA GLU A 12 -9.85 -26.25 -16.28
C GLU A 12 -9.14 -26.56 -17.60
N GLU A 13 -9.45 -27.69 -18.23
CA GLU A 13 -8.93 -28.08 -19.55
C GLU A 13 -9.59 -27.28 -20.68
N ALA A 14 -10.92 -27.10 -20.65
CA ALA A 14 -11.63 -26.25 -21.61
C ALA A 14 -11.15 -24.79 -21.57
N LEU A 15 -10.91 -24.23 -20.38
CA LEU A 15 -10.34 -22.89 -20.23
C LEU A 15 -8.94 -22.76 -20.83
N ARG A 16 -8.15 -23.86 -20.81
CA ARG A 16 -6.81 -23.90 -21.39
C ARG A 16 -6.88 -24.00 -22.92
N GLU A 17 -7.82 -24.79 -23.45
CA GLU A 17 -8.05 -24.94 -24.90
C GLU A 17 -8.58 -23.64 -25.53
N ASP A 18 -9.41 -22.88 -24.81
CA ASP A 18 -9.94 -21.60 -25.27
C ASP A 18 -8.97 -20.40 -25.09
N GLU A 19 -7.71 -20.66 -24.66
CA GLU A 19 -6.70 -19.65 -24.34
C GLU A 19 -7.18 -18.56 -23.34
N ILE A 20 -8.19 -18.87 -22.53
CA ILE A 20 -8.76 -17.95 -21.55
C ILE A 20 -7.81 -17.87 -20.36
N GLN A 21 -7.03 -16.79 -20.29
CA GLN A 21 -6.21 -16.51 -19.11
C GLN A 21 -7.11 -16.31 -17.89
N GLN A 22 -7.02 -17.23 -16.93
CA GLN A 22 -7.66 -17.04 -15.64
C GLN A 22 -7.10 -15.77 -14.99
N PRO A 23 -7.96 -14.86 -14.48
CA PRO A 23 -7.49 -13.69 -13.77
C PRO A 23 -6.63 -14.15 -12.59
N LYS A 24 -5.43 -13.58 -12.47
CA LYS A 24 -4.50 -13.91 -11.40
C LYS A 24 -5.23 -13.72 -10.07
N PRO A 25 -5.24 -14.71 -9.17
CA PRO A 25 -5.97 -14.59 -7.91
C PRO A 25 -5.47 -13.34 -7.18
N GLU A 26 -6.42 -12.50 -6.78
CA GLU A 26 -6.10 -11.31 -6.00
C GLU A 26 -5.34 -11.73 -4.73
N PRO A 27 -4.32 -10.96 -4.33
CA PRO A 27 -3.54 -11.30 -3.16
C PRO A 27 -4.46 -11.37 -1.95
N THR A 28 -4.37 -12.48 -1.21
CA THR A 28 -5.14 -12.64 0.02
C THR A 28 -4.71 -11.60 1.06
N GLY A 29 -5.60 -11.21 1.99
CA GLY A 29 -5.29 -10.22 3.01
C GLY A 29 -4.00 -10.51 3.81
N ALA A 30 -3.67 -11.79 3.99
CA ALA A 30 -2.41 -12.21 4.63
C ALA A 30 -1.16 -11.92 3.77
N GLN A 31 -1.25 -12.09 2.45
CA GLN A 31 -0.16 -11.76 1.52
C GLN A 31 0.07 -10.25 1.43
N VAL A 32 -1.02 -9.47 1.42
CA VAL A 32 -0.94 -8.01 1.49
C VAL A 32 -0.28 -7.57 2.80
N LEU A 33 -0.67 -8.15 3.93
CA LEU A 33 -0.06 -7.85 5.22
C LEU A 33 1.45 -8.15 5.23
N ALA A 34 1.88 -9.30 4.68
CA ALA A 34 3.28 -9.67 4.61
C ALA A 34 4.11 -8.71 3.73
N GLN A 35 3.54 -8.22 2.62
CA GLN A 35 4.18 -7.19 1.80
C GLN A 35 4.34 -5.88 2.56
N VAL A 36 3.29 -5.45 3.26
CA VAL A 36 3.32 -4.24 4.10
C VAL A 36 4.35 -4.38 5.24
N GLU A 37 4.51 -5.58 5.80
CA GLU A 37 5.52 -5.85 6.84
C GLU A 37 6.96 -5.69 6.34
N ALA A 38 7.24 -6.10 5.10
CA ALA A 38 8.56 -5.89 4.50
C ALA A 38 8.86 -4.39 4.31
N GLU A 39 7.87 -3.63 3.83
CA GLU A 39 7.96 -2.17 3.70
C GLU A 39 8.17 -1.47 5.06
N ILE A 40 7.56 -1.97 6.14
CA ILE A 40 7.73 -1.41 7.48
C ILE A 40 9.18 -1.50 7.97
N ASN A 41 9.88 -2.59 7.65
CA ASN A 41 11.28 -2.75 8.04
C ASN A 41 12.18 -1.69 7.44
N LYS A 42 11.83 -1.12 6.27
CA LYS A 42 12.54 0.04 5.67
C LYS A 42 12.53 1.24 6.60
N TYR A 43 11.41 1.50 7.27
CA TYR A 43 11.24 2.68 8.14
C TYR A 43 11.62 2.40 9.60
N LEU A 44 11.49 1.16 10.06
CA LEU A 44 11.74 0.78 11.46
C LEU A 44 13.10 0.11 11.69
N GLY A 45 13.81 -0.30 10.64
CA GLY A 45 15.10 -0.97 10.73
C GLY A 45 16.25 -0.03 11.12
N GLY A 46 16.15 1.26 10.77
CA GLY A 46 17.14 2.29 11.08
C GLY A 46 16.82 3.14 12.31
N SER A 47 17.59 4.21 12.49
CA SER A 47 17.33 5.20 13.54
C SER A 47 16.07 6.03 13.24
N ALA A 48 15.52 6.70 14.25
CA ALA A 48 14.38 7.60 14.03
C ALA A 48 14.75 8.81 13.15
N ALA A 49 16.02 9.21 13.15
CA ALA A 49 16.52 10.27 12.27
C ALA A 49 16.55 9.80 10.80
N ASP A 50 17.02 8.58 10.55
CA ASP A 50 17.04 7.99 9.19
C ASP A 50 15.61 7.86 8.64
N CYS A 51 14.69 7.41 9.50
CA CYS A 51 13.26 7.34 9.20
C CYS A 51 12.71 8.72 8.82
N ALA A 52 13.03 9.75 9.61
CA ALA A 52 12.59 11.12 9.34
C ALA A 52 13.15 11.65 8.02
N SER A 53 14.46 11.49 7.76
CA SER A 53 15.09 11.96 6.51
C SER A 53 14.55 11.23 5.28
N THR A 54 14.35 9.92 5.39
CA THR A 54 13.79 9.10 4.29
C THR A 54 12.38 9.54 3.97
N LEU A 55 11.52 9.69 4.99
CA LEU A 55 10.15 10.11 4.80
C LEU A 55 10.05 11.56 4.32
N ASP A 56 10.92 12.46 4.78
CA ASP A 56 10.90 13.86 4.34
C ASP A 56 11.23 13.99 2.84
N CYS A 57 12.21 13.21 2.36
CA CYS A 57 12.54 13.09 0.95
C CYS A 57 11.40 12.43 0.14
N ALA A 58 10.82 11.34 0.66
CA ALA A 58 9.74 10.63 -0.02
C ALA A 58 8.48 11.50 -0.16
N VAL A 59 8.11 12.24 0.88
CA VAL A 59 6.98 13.18 0.87
C VAL A 59 7.15 14.27 -0.19
N SER A 60 8.38 14.75 -0.40
CA SER A 60 8.65 15.77 -1.42
C SER A 60 8.53 15.26 -2.86
N ASN A 61 8.73 13.96 -3.10
CA ASN A 61 8.65 13.37 -4.43
C ASN A 61 7.27 12.77 -4.72
N HIS A 62 6.70 12.06 -3.75
CA HIS A 62 5.46 11.30 -3.89
C HIS A 62 4.61 11.40 -2.60
N PRO A 63 3.96 12.54 -2.35
CA PRO A 63 3.27 12.80 -1.09
C PRO A 63 2.09 11.84 -0.84
N GLU A 64 1.31 11.50 -1.86
CA GLU A 64 0.13 10.63 -1.74
C GLU A 64 0.49 9.19 -1.36
N THR A 65 1.41 8.58 -2.11
CA THR A 65 1.86 7.21 -1.84
C THR A 65 2.61 7.14 -0.50
N THR A 66 3.44 8.13 -0.20
CA THR A 66 4.15 8.20 1.09
C THR A 66 3.18 8.32 2.26
N LEU A 67 2.09 9.08 2.10
CA LEU A 67 1.04 9.16 3.13
C LEU A 67 0.36 7.81 3.36
N ALA A 68 0.01 7.09 2.30
CA ALA A 68 -0.56 5.75 2.39
C ALA A 68 0.39 4.78 3.12
N ASP A 69 1.68 4.79 2.77
CA ASP A 69 2.71 3.97 3.40
C ASP A 69 2.85 4.26 4.89
N ILE A 70 2.85 5.55 5.28
CA ILE A 70 2.89 5.96 6.69
C ILE A 70 1.67 5.43 7.44
N ILE A 71 0.47 5.52 6.85
CA ILE A 71 -0.76 5.02 7.47
C ILE A 71 -0.68 3.51 7.68
N HIS A 72 -0.29 2.76 6.66
CA HIS A 72 -0.10 1.30 6.76
C HIS A 72 0.93 0.94 7.84
N CYS A 73 2.06 1.64 7.88
CA CYS A 73 3.07 1.46 8.92
C CYS A 73 2.50 1.67 10.32
N LEU A 74 1.78 2.78 10.54
CA LEU A 74 1.18 3.09 11.84
C LEU A 74 0.11 2.06 12.24
N MET A 75 -0.69 1.57 11.29
CA MET A 75 -1.68 0.52 11.55
C MET A 75 -1.01 -0.78 12.01
N VAL A 76 0.05 -1.24 11.32
CA VAL A 76 0.77 -2.45 11.73
C VAL A 76 1.50 -2.24 13.05
N MET A 77 2.09 -1.07 13.29
CA MET A 77 2.70 -0.75 14.59
C MET A 77 1.66 -0.81 15.72
N ASN A 78 0.41 -0.41 15.48
CA ASN A 78 -0.67 -0.54 16.45
C ASN A 78 -1.08 -2.01 16.65
N HIS A 79 -1.26 -2.75 15.56
CA HIS A 79 -1.65 -4.15 15.59
C HIS A 79 -0.63 -5.02 16.33
N LYS A 80 0.65 -4.83 16.03
CA LYS A 80 1.78 -5.57 16.63
C LYS A 80 2.29 -4.97 17.95
N ARG A 81 1.66 -3.92 18.48
CA ARG A 81 2.07 -3.23 19.71
C ARG A 81 3.54 -2.77 19.68
N ILE A 82 4.01 -2.26 18.54
CA ILE A 82 5.37 -1.73 18.39
C ILE A 82 5.45 -0.32 19.01
N GLU A 83 6.26 -0.18 20.06
CA GLU A 83 6.38 1.03 20.88
C GLU A 83 7.58 1.92 20.52
N LYS A 84 7.85 2.15 19.22
CA LYS A 84 8.88 3.09 18.78
C LYS A 84 8.36 4.53 18.71
N LYS A 85 8.27 5.21 19.87
CA LYS A 85 7.70 6.57 19.98
C LYS A 85 8.36 7.61 19.06
N ALA A 86 9.69 7.59 18.95
CA ALA A 86 10.43 8.52 18.10
C ALA A 86 10.12 8.33 16.60
N HIS A 87 10.07 7.08 16.12
CA HIS A 87 9.65 6.75 14.75
C HIS A 87 8.20 7.17 14.49
N ARG A 88 7.29 6.95 15.45
CA ARG A 88 5.89 7.41 15.32
C ARG A 88 5.80 8.93 15.19
N ALA A 89 6.58 9.67 15.96
CA ALA A 89 6.61 11.12 15.88
C ALA A 89 7.15 11.60 14.51
N ALA A 90 8.22 10.96 14.00
CA ALA A 90 8.75 11.24 12.68
C ALA A 90 7.72 10.95 11.56
N MET A 91 7.06 9.80 11.63
CA MET A 91 5.99 9.40 10.70
C MET A 91 4.82 10.40 10.72
N LEU A 92 4.33 10.78 11.90
CA LEU A 92 3.24 11.76 12.02
C LEU A 92 3.64 13.15 11.51
N LYS A 93 4.90 13.56 11.68
CA LYS A 93 5.40 14.83 11.13
C LYS A 93 5.42 14.78 9.60
N ALA A 94 5.93 13.70 9.02
CA ALA A 94 5.95 13.50 7.57
C ALA A 94 4.53 13.42 6.98
N ALA A 95 3.60 12.70 7.63
CA ALA A 95 2.21 12.61 7.19
C ALA A 95 1.51 13.97 7.15
N ARG A 96 1.74 14.83 8.15
CA ARG A 96 1.20 16.20 8.14
C ARG A 96 1.76 17.00 6.97
N LYS A 97 3.07 16.92 6.71
CA LYS A 97 3.71 17.58 5.57
C LYS A 97 3.11 17.10 4.25
N ALA A 98 2.89 15.79 4.09
CA ALA A 98 2.24 15.21 2.92
C ALA A 98 0.82 15.75 2.73
N LEU A 99 0.01 15.78 3.79
CA LEU A 99 -1.34 16.35 3.75
C LEU A 99 -1.35 17.84 3.38
N THR A 100 -0.36 18.62 3.84
CA THR A 100 -0.21 20.02 3.42
C THR A 100 0.07 20.11 1.93
N ILE A 101 1.02 19.34 1.39
CA ILE A 101 1.34 19.36 -0.05
C ILE A 101 0.13 18.91 -0.90
N ILE A 102 -0.57 17.86 -0.47
CA ILE A 102 -1.78 17.36 -1.15
C ILE A 102 -2.90 18.42 -1.06
N GLY A 103 -3.06 19.05 0.10
CA GLY A 103 -4.07 20.07 0.34
C GLY A 103 -3.76 21.42 -0.31
N GLU A 104 -2.50 21.71 -0.64
CA GLU A 104 -2.03 22.86 -1.42
C GLU A 104 -2.37 22.73 -2.92
N PHE A 105 -3.05 21.65 -3.34
CA PHE A 105 -3.80 21.57 -4.60
C PHE A 105 -5.30 21.93 -4.46
N PRO A 106 -5.74 23.14 -4.03
CA PRO A 106 -7.10 23.59 -4.26
C PRO A 106 -7.16 24.50 -5.51
N HIS A 107 -7.98 24.10 -6.48
CA HIS A 107 -8.54 24.93 -7.58
C HIS A 107 -7.56 25.67 -8.52
N GLY A 108 -7.07 24.95 -9.54
CA GLY A 108 -6.34 25.51 -10.68
C GLY A 108 -7.07 25.33 -12.02
N THR A 109 -8.40 25.50 -12.05
CA THR A 109 -9.16 25.72 -13.30
C THR A 109 -9.89 27.06 -13.21
N GLU A 110 -9.16 28.13 -12.91
CA GLU A 110 -9.63 29.48 -13.21
C GLU A 110 -8.75 30.04 -14.32
N ASN A 111 -9.39 30.29 -15.46
CA ASN A 111 -8.92 31.05 -16.62
C ASN A 111 -7.80 30.40 -17.46
N ARG A 112 -8.21 29.47 -18.33
CA ARG A 112 -7.64 29.44 -19.69
C ARG A 112 -8.45 30.42 -20.54
N ASN A 113 -7.80 31.51 -20.94
CA ASN A 113 -8.27 32.47 -21.94
C ASN A 113 -8.69 31.78 -23.24
#